data_AF-A0A7S4F2P4-F1
#
_entry.id   AF-A0A7S4F2P4-F1
#
_cell.length_a   1.000
_cell.length_b   1.000
_cell.length_c   1.000
_cell.angle_alpha   90.00
_cell.angle_beta   90.00
_cell.angle_gamma   90.00
#
_symmetry.space_group_name_H-M   'P 1'
#
loop_
_entity.id
_entity.type
_entity.pdbx_description
1 polymer ?
#
loop_
_entity_poly.entity_id
_entity_poly.type
_entity_poly.pdbx_seq_one_letter_code
_entity_poly.pdbx_strand_id
1 'polypeptide(L)'
;GFGGGIGAGIGGSISGGGASGGGFTSVFFSFFSVSSRQEAQKALLSQDLPNLVAGHSRRPDLGPNLKPEIAIWTRAWQQRQISNFEYLMRLNSLAGRTYSDLTQYPVVPWVLTDYASETIDLRDPRVSSL
;
A
#
# COMPACT_ATOMS: atom_id res chain seq x y z
N GLY A 1 16.49 -6.87 -40.75
CA GLY A 1 16.86 -7.59 -39.52
C GLY A 1 16.59 -6.68 -38.35
N PHE A 2 15.61 -7.02 -37.51
CA PHE A 2 15.29 -6.28 -36.30
C PHE A 2 16.20 -6.78 -35.17
N GLY A 3 17.11 -5.93 -34.70
CA GLY A 3 17.91 -6.16 -33.50
C GLY A 3 17.45 -5.19 -32.42
N GLY A 4 16.42 -5.56 -31.66
CA GLY A 4 15.97 -4.83 -30.47
C GLY A 4 16.53 -5.50 -29.23
N GLY A 5 17.56 -4.92 -28.63
CA GLY A 5 18.16 -5.38 -27.38
C GLY A 5 17.18 -5.25 -26.22
N ILE A 6 16.86 -6.37 -25.57
CA ILE A 6 16.11 -6.40 -24.31
C ILE A 6 17.14 -6.27 -23.19
N GLY A 7 17.43 -5.02 -22.80
CA GLY A 7 18.17 -4.73 -21.58
C GLY A 7 17.29 -5.00 -20.37
N ALA A 8 17.33 -6.24 -19.85
CA ALA A 8 16.70 -6.61 -18.59
C ALA A 8 17.55 -6.10 -17.41
N GLY A 9 17.39 -4.82 -17.07
CA GLY A 9 17.91 -4.28 -15.82
C GLY A 9 17.00 -4.69 -14.65
N ILE A 10 17.24 -5.88 -14.06
CA ILE A 10 16.59 -6.32 -12.83
C ILE A 10 17.24 -5.64 -11.62
N GLY A 11 16.83 -4.41 -11.33
CA GLY A 11 17.14 -3.75 -10.05
C GLY A 11 16.25 -4.31 -8.94
N GLY A 12 16.63 -5.43 -8.34
CA GLY A 12 15.92 -6.00 -7.19
C GLY A 12 16.41 -5.40 -5.88
N SER A 13 15.55 -4.70 -5.15
CA SER A 13 15.79 -4.36 -3.74
C SER A 13 14.83 -5.15 -2.85
N ILE A 14 15.41 -6.00 -2.00
CA ILE A 14 14.74 -6.75 -0.95
C ILE A 14 14.59 -5.85 0.29
N SER A 15 13.38 -5.41 0.62
CA SER A 15 13.11 -4.69 1.87
C SER A 15 12.30 -5.58 2.82
N GLY A 16 12.99 -6.25 3.74
CA GLY A 16 12.38 -6.94 4.88
C GLY A 16 12.11 -5.93 6.00
N GLY A 17 10.85 -5.72 6.34
CA GLY A 17 10.45 -4.87 7.47
C GLY A 17 9.25 -5.48 8.19
N GLY A 18 9.45 -5.95 9.42
CA GLY A 18 8.37 -6.37 10.30
C GLY A 18 8.81 -7.35 11.38
N ALA A 19 9.16 -6.81 12.55
CA ALA A 19 9.36 -7.59 13.77
C ALA A 19 8.06 -8.31 14.19
N SER A 20 8.24 -9.55 14.65
CA SER A 20 7.31 -10.43 15.38
C SER A 20 6.00 -10.87 14.69
N GLY A 21 5.96 -12.16 14.33
CA GLY A 21 4.71 -12.93 14.16
C GLY A 21 4.20 -13.04 12.71
N GLY A 22 4.83 -13.88 11.89
CA GLY A 22 4.34 -14.22 10.54
C GLY A 22 4.48 -13.10 9.51
N GLY A 23 5.73 -12.67 9.25
CA GLY A 23 6.01 -11.56 8.34
C GLY A 23 5.67 -11.90 6.89
N PHE A 24 4.65 -11.25 6.34
CA PHE A 24 4.42 -11.23 4.89
C PHE A 24 5.44 -10.31 4.25
N THR A 25 6.38 -10.87 3.49
CA THR A 25 7.34 -10.09 2.71
C THR A 25 6.63 -9.47 1.50
N SER A 26 6.66 -8.14 1.39
CA SER A 26 6.18 -7.42 0.22
C SER A 26 7.37 -7.01 -0.67
N VAL A 27 7.23 -7.21 -1.99
CA VAL A 27 8.25 -6.86 -2.98
C VAL A 27 7.61 -6.00 -4.07
N PHE A 28 8.25 -4.89 -4.42
CA PHE A 28 7.82 -3.99 -5.48
C PHE A 28 8.66 -4.21 -6.75
N PHE A 29 7.98 -4.28 -7.90
CA PHE A 29 8.61 -4.39 -9.21
C PHE A 29 8.20 -3.20 -10.09
N SER A 30 9.17 -2.49 -10.65
CA SER A 30 8.93 -1.44 -11.65
C SER A 30 9.19 -1.97 -13.06
N PHE A 31 8.41 -1.48 -14.03
CA PHE A 31 8.51 -1.87 -15.44
C PHE A 31 8.51 -0.61 -16.31
N PHE A 32 9.35 -0.58 -17.36
CA PHE A 32 9.42 0.54 -18.30
C PHE A 32 8.20 0.64 -19.24
N SER A 33 7.43 -0.44 -19.37
CA SER A 33 6.25 -0.49 -20.23
C SER A 33 5.10 -1.25 -19.58
N VAL A 34 3.88 -0.78 -19.83
CA VAL A 34 2.63 -1.44 -19.41
C VAL A 34 2.54 -2.85 -19.99
N SER A 35 2.99 -3.05 -21.23
CA SER A 35 2.99 -4.35 -21.89
C SER A 35 3.91 -5.34 -21.17
N SER A 36 5.11 -4.91 -20.79
CA SER A 36 6.07 -5.74 -20.05
C SER A 36 5.55 -6.11 -18.65
N ARG A 37 4.89 -5.17 -17.97
CA ARG A 37 4.21 -5.45 -16.69
C ARG A 37 3.11 -6.50 -16.85
N GLN A 38 2.27 -6.37 -17.87
CA GLN A 38 1.16 -7.29 -18.14
C GLN A 38 1.66 -8.71 -18.48
N GLU A 39 2.75 -8.80 -19.24
CA GLU A 39 3.39 -10.06 -19.57
C GLU A 39 3.97 -10.75 -18.32
N ALA A 40 4.71 -10.01 -17.49
CA ALA A 40 5.24 -10.52 -16.22
C ALA A 40 4.11 -10.94 -15.27
N GLN A 41 3.03 -10.16 -15.17
CA GLN A 41 1.85 -10.51 -14.39
C GLN A 41 1.22 -11.81 -14.89
N LYS A 42 1.02 -11.95 -16.21
CA LYS A 42 0.45 -13.16 -16.81
C LYS A 42 1.34 -14.38 -16.54
N ALA A 43 2.66 -14.23 -16.64
CA ALA A 43 3.62 -15.29 -16.34
C ALA A 43 3.55 -15.72 -14.87
N LEU A 44 3.50 -14.77 -13.94
CA LEU A 44 3.38 -15.06 -12.50
C LEU A 44 2.07 -15.76 -12.16
N LEU A 45 0.95 -15.30 -12.74
CA LEU A 45 -0.37 -15.91 -12.52
C LEU A 45 -0.50 -17.30 -13.17
N SER A 46 0.34 -17.63 -14.17
CA SER A 46 0.38 -18.95 -14.80
C SER A 46 1.18 -19.99 -14.02
N GLN A 47 1.88 -19.60 -12.96
CA GLN A 47 2.60 -20.52 -12.07
C GLN A 47 1.65 -21.07 -11.00
N ASP A 48 1.78 -22.36 -10.67
CA ASP A 48 1.06 -22.99 -9.57
C ASP A 48 1.60 -22.48 -8.22
N LEU A 49 1.07 -21.35 -7.79
CA LEU A 49 1.43 -20.69 -6.55
C LEU A 49 0.39 -21.05 -5.48
N PRO A 50 0.71 -21.94 -4.50
CA PRO A 50 -0.26 -22.51 -3.57
C PRO A 50 -0.94 -21.49 -2.65
N ASN A 51 -0.38 -20.28 -2.52
CA ASN A 51 -0.94 -19.17 -1.73
C ASN A 51 -1.32 -17.96 -2.58
N LEU A 52 -1.50 -18.15 -3.89
CA LEU A 52 -1.87 -17.05 -4.78
C LEU A 52 -3.31 -16.65 -4.55
N VAL A 53 -3.50 -15.59 -3.77
CA VAL A 53 -4.76 -14.85 -3.75
C VAL A 53 -4.82 -14.06 -5.06
N ALA A 54 -5.26 -14.73 -6.14
CA ALA A 54 -5.42 -14.18 -7.48
C ALA A 54 -6.30 -12.90 -7.52
N GLY A 55 -6.99 -12.59 -6.40
CA GLY A 55 -7.85 -11.42 -6.23
C GLY A 55 -7.13 -10.09 -5.96
N HIS A 56 -5.89 -10.05 -5.47
CA HIS A 56 -5.17 -8.78 -5.24
C HIS A 56 -4.43 -8.27 -6.49
N SER A 57 -4.35 -9.09 -7.54
CA SER A 57 -3.75 -8.74 -8.83
C SER A 57 -4.65 -7.87 -9.72
N ARG A 58 -5.72 -7.28 -9.16
CA ARG A 58 -6.54 -6.25 -9.79
C ARG A 58 -6.27 -4.91 -9.08
N ARG A 59 -5.94 -3.78 -9.73
CA ARG A 59 -6.17 -3.45 -11.14
C ARG A 59 -5.42 -2.19 -11.61
N PRO A 60 -4.92 -2.16 -12.86
CA PRO A 60 -4.44 -0.96 -13.55
C PRO A 60 -5.54 0.07 -13.91
N ASP A 61 -6.81 -0.27 -13.70
CA ASP A 61 -7.99 0.55 -13.91
C ASP A 61 -8.75 0.69 -12.57
N LEU A 62 -8.63 1.84 -11.91
CA LEU A 62 -9.58 2.29 -10.89
C LEU A 62 -10.92 2.65 -11.57
N GLY A 63 -11.56 1.64 -12.16
CA GLY A 63 -12.94 1.66 -12.64
C GLY A 63 -13.94 1.57 -11.47
N PRO A 64 -15.25 1.33 -11.73
CA PRO A 64 -16.38 1.52 -10.82
C PRO A 64 -16.36 0.76 -9.46
N ASN A 65 -15.32 -0.03 -9.18
CA ASN A 65 -15.20 -0.88 -7.99
C ASN A 65 -14.42 -0.24 -6.83
N LEU A 66 -13.82 0.94 -7.00
CA LEU A 66 -13.20 1.68 -5.89
C LEU A 66 -14.23 2.10 -4.83
N LYS A 67 -15.41 2.53 -5.29
CA LYS A 67 -16.51 3.00 -4.44
C LYS A 67 -17.00 1.94 -3.44
N PRO A 68 -17.29 0.69 -3.86
CA PRO A 68 -17.73 -0.34 -2.92
C PRO A 68 -16.65 -0.75 -1.90
N GLU A 69 -15.37 -0.80 -2.30
CA GLU A 69 -14.30 -1.17 -1.36
C GLU A 69 -14.08 -0.11 -0.28
N ILE A 70 -14.03 1.18 -0.67
CA ILE A 70 -13.97 2.29 0.30
C ILE A 70 -15.19 2.25 1.24
N ALA A 71 -16.38 1.93 0.71
CA ALA A 71 -17.60 1.86 1.52
C ALA A 71 -17.54 0.76 2.60
N ILE A 72 -16.96 -0.41 2.28
CA ILE A 72 -16.75 -1.50 3.25
C ILE A 72 -15.85 -1.04 4.39
N TRP A 73 -14.68 -0.50 4.07
CA TRP A 73 -13.71 -0.05 5.08
C TRP A 73 -14.25 1.13 5.90
N THR A 74 -14.98 2.04 5.26
CA THR A 74 -15.61 3.18 5.93
C THR A 74 -16.66 2.71 6.94
N ARG A 75 -17.49 1.72 6.58
CA ARG A 75 -18.47 1.14 7.50
C ARG A 75 -17.80 0.44 8.67
N ALA A 76 -16.76 -0.34 8.42
CA ALA A 76 -16.00 -1.01 9.49
C ALA A 76 -15.39 0.00 10.47
N TRP A 77 -14.85 1.11 9.96
CA TRP A 77 -14.29 2.19 10.79
C TRP A 77 -15.36 2.91 11.61
N GLN A 78 -16.51 3.26 11.00
CA GLN A 78 -17.65 3.87 11.69
C GLN A 78 -18.21 2.96 12.80
N GLN A 79 -18.20 1.65 12.57
CA GLN A 79 -18.63 0.63 13.53
C GLN A 79 -17.55 0.28 14.57
N ARG A 80 -16.40 0.97 14.58
CA ARG A 80 -15.25 0.73 15.47
C ARG A 80 -14.67 -0.70 15.38
N GLN A 81 -14.88 -1.38 14.25
CA GLN A 81 -14.31 -2.71 14.00
C GLN A 81 -12.85 -2.66 13.57
N ILE A 82 -12.42 -1.52 13.03
CA ILE A 82 -11.02 -1.22 12.72
C ILE A 82 -10.62 0.10 13.37
N SER A 83 -9.34 0.22 13.70
CA SER A 83 -8.75 1.43 14.27
C SER A 83 -8.64 2.56 13.24
N ASN A 84 -8.47 3.79 13.71
CA ASN A 84 -8.18 4.94 12.85
C ASN A 84 -6.91 4.70 12.00
N PHE A 85 -5.89 4.09 12.60
CA PHE A 85 -4.64 3.77 11.90
C PHE A 85 -4.89 2.77 10.77
N GLU A 86 -5.57 1.66 11.03
CA GLU A 86 -5.88 0.66 10.00
C GLU A 86 -6.69 1.26 8.86
N TYR A 87 -7.71 2.07 9.17
CA TYR A 87 -8.50 2.75 8.15
C TYR A 87 -7.64 3.66 7.26
N LEU A 88 -6.78 4.50 7.86
CA LEU A 88 -5.85 5.35 7.13
C LEU A 88 -4.84 4.54 6.30
N MET A 89 -4.39 3.38 6.79
CA MET A 89 -3.51 2.49 6.02
C MET A 89 -4.24 1.90 4.82
N ARG A 90 -5.50 1.47 4.96
CA ARG A 90 -6.32 1.01 3.83
C ARG A 90 -6.51 2.12 2.78
N LEU A 91 -6.79 3.35 3.22
CA LEU A 91 -6.93 4.49 2.30
C LEU A 91 -5.63 4.81 1.56
N ASN A 92 -4.49 4.81 2.25
CA ASN A 92 -3.18 5.03 1.62
C ASN A 92 -2.87 3.95 0.59
N SER A 93 -3.12 2.67 0.91
CA SER A 93 -2.93 1.57 -0.04
C SER A 93 -3.84 1.69 -1.26
N LEU A 94 -5.12 2.06 -1.07
CA LEU A 94 -6.07 2.27 -2.17
C LEU A 94 -5.71 3.48 -3.06
N ALA A 95 -5.03 4.48 -2.49
CA ALA A 95 -4.48 5.61 -3.22
C ALA A 95 -3.16 5.27 -3.96
N GLY A 96 -2.69 4.02 -3.89
CA GLY A 96 -1.47 3.56 -4.55
C GLY A 96 -0.18 3.83 -3.76
N ARG A 97 -0.28 4.21 -2.48
CA ARG A 97 0.90 4.47 -1.65
C ARG A 97 1.49 3.19 -1.09
N THR A 98 2.81 3.16 -0.96
CA THR A 98 3.56 1.99 -0.49
C THR A 98 4.77 2.41 0.35
N TYR A 99 5.17 1.54 1.27
CA TYR A 99 6.39 1.70 2.06
C TYR A 99 7.68 1.54 1.22
N SER A 100 7.56 0.94 0.04
CA SER A 100 8.70 0.60 -0.83
C SER A 100 9.15 1.74 -1.74
N ASP A 101 8.38 2.82 -1.85
CA ASP A 101 8.69 3.98 -2.70
C ASP A 101 8.57 5.26 -1.87
N LEU A 102 9.70 5.94 -1.66
CA LEU A 102 9.77 7.19 -0.88
C LEU A 102 8.94 8.32 -1.50
N THR A 103 8.73 8.31 -2.82
CA THR A 103 7.94 9.34 -3.50
C THR A 103 6.43 9.14 -3.33
N GLN A 104 6.01 7.94 -2.92
CA GLN A 104 4.61 7.53 -2.72
C GLN A 104 4.38 6.92 -1.33
N TYR A 105 5.12 7.39 -0.32
CA TYR A 105 4.99 6.90 1.04
C TYR A 105 3.60 7.21 1.64
N PRO A 106 3.04 6.37 2.54
CA PRO A 106 1.78 6.65 3.22
C PRO A 106 1.78 8.01 3.93
N VAL A 107 0.70 8.79 3.76
CA VAL A 107 0.53 10.06 4.49
C VAL A 107 -0.45 9.86 5.63
N VAL A 108 -0.05 10.36 6.80
CA VAL A 108 -0.86 10.42 8.00
C VAL A 108 -0.89 11.86 8.48
N PRO A 109 -2.02 12.35 9.03
CA PRO A 109 -2.09 13.70 9.55
C PRO A 109 -1.28 13.83 10.83
N TRP A 110 -0.75 15.02 11.06
CA TRP A 110 -0.30 15.42 12.38
C TRP A 110 -1.53 15.60 13.27
N VAL A 111 -1.52 14.94 14.43
CA VAL A 111 -2.65 14.97 15.38
C VAL A 111 -2.34 15.85 16.59
N LEU A 112 -1.08 15.85 17.04
CA LEU A 112 -0.64 16.65 18.18
C LEU A 112 -0.02 17.96 17.71
N THR A 113 -0.25 19.01 18.47
CA THR A 113 0.31 20.36 18.24
C THR A 113 1.41 20.71 19.22
N ASP A 114 1.36 20.15 20.44
CA ASP A 114 2.35 20.37 21.49
C ASP A 114 3.36 19.22 21.56
N TYR A 115 4.61 19.56 21.24
CA TYR A 115 5.77 18.66 21.32
C TYR A 115 6.85 19.17 22.28
N ALA A 116 6.60 20.28 22.98
CA ALA A 116 7.59 20.92 23.85
C ALA A 116 7.33 20.64 25.34
N SER A 117 6.07 20.40 25.72
CA SER A 117 5.70 20.10 27.10
C SER A 117 6.22 18.73 27.57
N GLU A 118 6.68 18.66 28.83
CA GLU A 118 7.13 17.41 29.46
C GLU A 118 5.97 16.40 29.66
N THR A 119 4.76 16.91 29.81
CA THR A 119 3.53 16.10 29.93
C THR A 119 2.46 16.63 28.98
N ILE A 120 1.71 15.71 28.38
CA ILE A 120 0.69 16.02 27.36
C ILE A 120 -0.68 15.63 27.91
N ASP A 121 -1.58 16.60 28.11
CA ASP A 121 -2.98 16.33 28.44
C ASP A 121 -3.83 16.23 27.17
N LEU A 122 -4.22 15.01 26.81
CA LEU A 122 -5.04 14.72 25.64
C LEU A 122 -6.50 15.22 25.75
N ARG A 123 -6.91 15.73 26.93
CA ARG A 123 -8.23 16.35 27.13
C ARG A 123 -8.21 17.85 26.84
N ASP A 124 -7.03 18.45 26.71
CA ASP A 124 -6.89 19.86 26.32
C ASP A 124 -7.08 19.99 24.81
N PRO A 125 -8.14 20.68 24.33
CA PRO A 125 -8.38 20.87 22.90
C PRO A 125 -7.31 21.70 22.20
N ARG A 126 -6.40 22.35 22.92
CA ARG A 126 -5.26 23.10 22.34
C ARG A 126 -4.10 22.20 21.92
N VAL A 127 -4.06 20.98 22.45
CA VAL A 127 -3.00 19.98 22.25
C VAL A 127 -3.29 19.08 21.04
N SER A 128 -4.57 18.97 20.64
CA SER A 128 -5.02 18.29 19.42
C SER A 128 -5.30 19.31 18.32
N SER A 129 -4.84 19.05 17.09
CA SER A 129 -5.18 19.87 15.92
C SER A 129 -6.55 19.51 15.30
N LEU A 130 -7.25 18.54 15.88
CA LEU A 130 -8.55 18.01 15.46
C LEU A 130 -9.62 18.26 16.52
#